data_AF-A0A6N0LN75-F1
#
_entry.id   AF-A0A6N0LN75-F1
#
_cell.length_a   1.000
_cell.length_b   1.000
_cell.length_c   1.000
_cell.angle_alpha   90.00
_cell.angle_beta   90.00
_cell.angle_gamma   90.00
#
_symmetry.space_group_name_H-M   'P 1'
#
loop_
_entity.id
_entity.type
_entity.pdbx_description
1 polymer ?
#
loop_
_entity_poly.entity_id
_entity_poly.type
_entity_poly.pdbx_seq_one_letter_code
_entity_poly.pdbx_strand_id
1 'polypeptide(L)'
;MVNTISRSDIVSNLYAIVAEQRSSLVDLIWEQHYFHEKRRWSAVEMIGAINLEAVNKFDKANLWNAGRAELTTKPGADRLARLADAECRRWQDGNPVLASIMQACSTWSRYWNEEESFHETTLNRLSTLLSLEPVSDETVIEFRKIFPDDDMLRTLVLLAISEITATVNYSWCASVAQDPGLKKLFKQIAADESQHMTYFISFAKALVDSKEYSPKGAFAVAHLFVREGGELYGSNRQHLEQRDSHVNWWDSIKYEMVLPDNIERKQSLIFSALRQITGIQVNSAAEVEQTWLELVGC
;
A
#
# COMPACT_ATOMS: atom_id res chain seq x y z
N MET A 1 26.97 -6.78 -20.51
CA MET A 1 26.17 -7.51 -19.50
C MET A 1 25.20 -6.51 -18.92
N VAL A 2 23.89 -6.73 -19.09
CA VAL A 2 22.87 -5.89 -18.43
C VAL A 2 22.94 -6.25 -16.94
N ASN A 3 23.35 -5.30 -16.12
CA ASN A 3 23.51 -5.51 -14.68
C ASN A 3 22.10 -5.49 -14.06
N THR A 4 21.45 -6.65 -13.97
CA THR A 4 20.11 -6.76 -13.40
C THR A 4 20.19 -6.49 -11.90
N ILE A 5 19.62 -5.38 -11.44
CA ILE A 5 19.51 -5.04 -10.01
C ILE A 5 18.61 -6.11 -9.36
N SER A 6 19.08 -6.76 -8.28
CA SER A 6 18.23 -7.77 -7.62
C SER A 6 17.09 -7.09 -6.85
N ARG A 7 15.95 -7.77 -6.71
CA ARG A 7 14.82 -7.29 -5.87
C ARG A 7 15.27 -6.99 -4.43
N SER A 8 16.21 -7.77 -3.90
CA SER A 8 16.78 -7.53 -2.57
C SER A 8 17.51 -6.19 -2.50
N ASP A 9 18.22 -5.81 -3.56
CA ASP A 9 19.01 -4.58 -3.61
C ASP A 9 18.14 -3.33 -3.79
N ILE A 10 17.06 -3.43 -4.58
CA ILE A 10 16.08 -2.34 -4.72
C ILE A 10 15.47 -2.01 -3.35
N VAL A 11 15.15 -3.02 -2.55
CA VAL A 11 14.49 -2.83 -1.24
C VAL A 11 15.44 -2.31 -0.18
N SER A 12 16.67 -2.82 -0.15
CA SER A 12 17.59 -2.54 0.94
C SER A 12 18.55 -1.40 0.68
N ASN A 13 18.73 -0.95 -0.57
CA ASN A 13 19.84 -0.06 -0.89
C ASN A 13 19.61 0.91 -2.07
N LEU A 14 18.36 1.25 -2.38
CA LEU A 14 18.01 2.13 -3.51
C LEU A 14 18.82 3.44 -3.53
N TYR A 15 18.99 4.10 -2.38
CA TYR A 15 19.76 5.34 -2.30
C TYR A 15 21.22 5.14 -2.71
N ALA A 16 21.91 4.13 -2.17
CA ALA A 16 23.31 3.91 -2.51
C ALA A 16 23.48 3.46 -3.97
N ILE A 17 22.54 2.68 -4.54
CA ILE A 17 22.58 2.28 -5.95
C ILE A 17 22.59 3.50 -6.87
N VAL A 18 21.74 4.49 -6.58
CA VAL A 18 21.67 5.73 -7.36
C VAL A 18 22.85 6.65 -7.03
N ALA A 19 23.20 6.81 -5.75
CA ALA A 19 24.28 7.69 -5.29
C ALA A 19 25.66 7.29 -5.83
N GLU A 20 25.93 6.00 -5.89
CA GLU A 20 27.19 5.46 -6.40
C GLU A 20 27.20 5.31 -7.95
N GLN A 21 26.17 5.83 -8.63
CA GLN A 21 25.97 5.73 -10.09
C GLN A 21 26.08 4.30 -10.63
N ARG A 22 25.73 3.30 -9.81
CA ARG A 22 25.72 1.89 -10.24
C ARG A 22 24.62 1.62 -11.27
N SER A 23 23.66 2.53 -11.40
CA SER A 23 22.58 2.49 -12.40
C SER A 23 22.11 3.90 -12.73
N SER A 24 21.73 4.15 -13.99
CA SER A 24 21.06 5.40 -14.35
C SER A 24 19.60 5.40 -13.91
N LEU A 25 18.97 6.59 -13.84
CA LEU A 25 17.53 6.70 -13.61
C LEU A 25 16.72 5.91 -14.65
N VAL A 26 17.16 5.91 -15.90
CA VAL A 26 16.50 5.17 -16.98
C VAL A 26 16.59 3.66 -16.75
N ASP A 27 17.74 3.15 -16.29
CA ASP A 27 17.91 1.73 -15.98
C ASP A 27 16.98 1.30 -14.83
N LEU A 28 16.88 2.13 -13.78
CA LEU A 28 15.97 1.87 -12.66
C LEU A 28 14.52 1.83 -13.11
N ILE A 29 14.09 2.81 -13.91
CA ILE A 29 12.74 2.87 -14.49
C ILE A 29 12.48 1.65 -15.39
N TRP A 30 13.47 1.24 -16.17
CA TRP A 30 13.36 0.05 -17.01
C TRP A 30 13.16 -1.22 -16.19
N GLU A 31 13.92 -1.42 -15.12
CA GLU A 31 13.74 -2.59 -14.25
C GLU A 31 12.36 -2.59 -13.56
N GLN A 32 11.86 -1.43 -13.14
CA GLN A 32 10.50 -1.28 -12.61
C GLN A 32 9.44 -1.68 -13.64
N HIS A 33 9.57 -1.17 -14.87
CA HIS A 33 8.69 -1.50 -15.98
C HIS A 33 8.73 -3.00 -16.31
N TYR A 34 9.93 -3.55 -16.48
CA TYR A 34 10.15 -4.96 -16.77
C TYR A 34 9.55 -5.88 -15.71
N PHE A 35 9.68 -5.50 -14.43
CA PHE A 35 9.09 -6.27 -13.34
C PHE A 35 7.56 -6.24 -13.36
N HIS A 36 6.97 -5.06 -13.62
CA HIS A 36 5.52 -4.93 -13.76
C HIS A 36 4.99 -5.77 -14.94
N GLU A 37 5.61 -5.68 -16.13
CA GLU A 37 5.19 -6.45 -17.32
C GLU A 37 5.15 -7.97 -17.06
N LYS A 38 6.14 -8.50 -16.34
CA LYS A 38 6.21 -9.93 -15.99
C LYS A 38 5.08 -10.43 -15.11
N ARG A 39 4.39 -9.52 -14.44
CA ARG A 39 3.39 -9.84 -13.41
C ARG A 39 1.97 -9.49 -13.82
N ARG A 40 1.81 -8.81 -14.95
CA ARG A 40 0.50 -8.49 -15.49
C ARG A 40 -0.39 -9.73 -15.58
N TRP A 41 -1.64 -9.53 -15.21
CA TRP A 41 -2.66 -10.55 -15.23
C TRP A 41 -3.96 -9.97 -15.81
N SER A 42 -4.81 -10.83 -16.36
CA SER A 42 -6.07 -10.42 -16.98
C SER A 42 -7.23 -10.51 -16.00
N ALA A 43 -7.87 -9.37 -15.74
CA ALA A 43 -9.11 -9.30 -14.98
C ALA A 43 -10.21 -10.19 -15.57
N VAL A 44 -10.30 -10.24 -16.91
CA VAL A 44 -11.28 -11.07 -17.64
C VAL A 44 -11.02 -12.56 -17.41
N GLU A 45 -9.76 -13.00 -17.49
CA GLU A 45 -9.40 -14.39 -17.25
C GLU A 45 -9.61 -14.79 -15.79
N MET A 46 -9.27 -13.92 -14.84
CA MET A 46 -9.49 -14.19 -13.42
C MET A 46 -10.98 -14.32 -13.08
N ILE A 47 -11.82 -13.42 -13.58
CA ILE A 47 -13.28 -13.52 -13.41
C ILE A 47 -13.81 -14.79 -14.08
N GLY A 48 -13.36 -15.10 -15.31
CA GLY A 48 -13.79 -16.27 -16.05
C GLY A 48 -13.44 -17.61 -15.40
N ALA A 49 -12.48 -17.63 -14.48
CA ALA A 49 -12.09 -18.81 -13.72
C ALA A 49 -12.97 -19.08 -12.48
N ILE A 50 -13.89 -18.18 -12.13
CA ILE A 50 -14.72 -18.25 -10.92
C ILE A 50 -16.04 -18.94 -11.24
N ASN A 51 -16.40 -19.97 -10.48
CA ASN A 51 -17.73 -20.56 -10.57
C ASN A 51 -18.74 -19.71 -9.78
N LEU A 52 -19.40 -18.77 -10.47
CA LEU A 52 -20.35 -17.82 -9.87
C LEU A 52 -21.48 -18.49 -9.07
N GLU A 53 -21.92 -19.68 -9.50
CA GLU A 53 -23.00 -20.43 -8.84
C GLU A 53 -22.54 -21.09 -7.52
N ALA A 54 -21.25 -21.37 -7.40
CA ALA A 54 -20.67 -22.03 -6.21
C ALA A 54 -20.15 -21.03 -5.16
N VAL A 55 -20.14 -19.72 -5.45
CA VAL A 55 -19.68 -18.71 -4.48
C VAL A 55 -20.69 -18.59 -3.33
N ASN A 56 -20.25 -19.02 -2.14
CA ASN A 56 -21.08 -19.03 -0.95
C ASN A 56 -21.30 -17.61 -0.38
N LYS A 57 -22.17 -17.49 0.64
CA LYS A 57 -22.51 -16.20 1.27
C LYS A 57 -21.30 -15.52 1.94
N PHE A 58 -20.39 -16.30 2.50
CA PHE A 58 -19.21 -15.79 3.19
C PHE A 58 -18.20 -15.19 2.21
N ASP A 59 -17.93 -15.89 1.11
CA ASP A 59 -17.08 -15.42 0.01
C ASP A 59 -17.65 -14.16 -0.64
N LYS A 60 -18.98 -14.10 -0.80
CA LYS A 60 -19.68 -12.89 -1.27
C LYS A 60 -19.47 -11.70 -0.34
N ALA A 61 -19.55 -11.89 0.98
CA ALA A 61 -19.34 -10.81 1.95
C ALA A 61 -17.90 -10.29 1.93
N ASN A 62 -16.91 -11.20 1.85
CA ASN A 62 -15.49 -10.82 1.76
C ASN A 62 -15.19 -10.05 0.48
N LEU A 63 -15.67 -10.55 -0.67
CA LEU A 63 -15.53 -9.91 -1.96
C LEU A 63 -16.13 -8.50 -1.97
N TRP A 64 -17.34 -8.36 -1.45
CA TRP A 64 -18.11 -7.12 -1.49
C TRP A 64 -17.45 -6.01 -0.67
N ASN A 65 -16.88 -6.35 0.49
CA ASN A 65 -16.13 -5.41 1.31
C ASN A 65 -14.77 -5.09 0.70
N ALA A 66 -14.07 -6.08 0.16
CA ALA A 66 -12.81 -5.86 -0.54
C ALA A 66 -12.97 -4.87 -1.71
N GLY A 67 -13.97 -5.06 -2.57
CA GLY A 67 -14.20 -4.16 -3.70
C GLY A 67 -14.49 -2.70 -3.32
N ARG A 68 -14.97 -2.46 -2.09
CA ARG A 68 -15.20 -1.10 -1.57
C ARG A 68 -14.00 -0.51 -0.87
N ALA A 69 -13.17 -1.34 -0.25
CA ALA A 69 -11.86 -0.90 0.22
C ALA A 69 -11.02 -0.31 -0.93
N GLU A 70 -11.08 -0.94 -2.11
CA GLU A 70 -10.37 -0.48 -3.29
C GLU A 70 -10.84 0.87 -3.86
N LEU A 71 -12.04 1.37 -3.47
CA LEU A 71 -12.47 2.71 -3.92
C LEU A 71 -11.57 3.82 -3.40
N THR A 72 -10.78 3.54 -2.35
CA THR A 72 -9.92 4.50 -1.68
C THR A 72 -8.48 4.55 -2.22
N THR A 73 -8.07 3.58 -3.04
CA THR A 73 -6.66 3.41 -3.46
C THR A 73 -6.28 4.29 -4.66
N LYS A 74 -7.15 4.41 -5.68
CA LYS A 74 -6.90 5.24 -6.87
C LYS A 74 -6.48 6.70 -6.59
N PRO A 75 -7.16 7.48 -5.71
CA PRO A 75 -6.72 8.85 -5.41
C PRO A 75 -5.31 8.92 -4.81
N GLY A 76 -4.85 7.85 -4.15
CA GLY A 76 -3.51 7.76 -3.58
C GLY A 76 -2.42 7.74 -4.65
N ALA A 77 -2.62 6.98 -5.73
CA ALA A 77 -1.64 6.88 -6.82
C ALA A 77 -1.48 8.17 -7.63
N ASP A 78 -2.59 8.81 -8.01
CA ASP A 78 -2.56 10.10 -8.71
C ASP A 78 -1.87 11.20 -7.87
N ARG A 79 -1.99 11.11 -6.53
CA ARG A 79 -1.34 12.04 -5.60
C ARG A 79 0.15 11.79 -5.48
N LEU A 80 0.52 10.54 -5.28
CA LEU A 80 1.91 10.17 -5.15
C LEU A 80 2.72 10.65 -6.36
N ALA A 81 2.19 10.48 -7.57
CA ALA A 81 2.81 10.97 -8.79
C ALA A 81 3.08 12.48 -8.73
N ARG A 82 2.07 13.28 -8.35
CA ARG A 82 2.19 14.75 -8.27
C ARG A 82 3.13 15.20 -7.16
N LEU A 83 3.05 14.58 -5.98
CA LEU A 83 3.90 14.91 -4.84
C LEU A 83 5.36 14.57 -5.18
N ALA A 84 5.60 13.39 -5.74
CA ALA A 84 6.93 12.96 -6.18
C ALA A 84 7.50 13.88 -7.28
N ASP A 85 6.69 14.33 -8.25
CA ASP A 85 7.12 15.29 -9.26
C ASP A 85 7.49 16.66 -8.65
N ALA A 86 6.71 17.14 -7.67
CA ALA A 86 6.99 18.39 -6.98
C ALA A 86 8.29 18.29 -6.15
N GLU A 87 8.46 17.19 -5.42
CA GLU A 87 9.65 16.87 -4.65
C GLU A 87 10.90 16.70 -5.53
N CYS A 88 10.76 16.05 -6.70
CA CYS A 88 11.85 15.93 -7.66
C CYS A 88 12.39 17.31 -8.07
N ARG A 89 11.49 18.25 -8.40
CA ARG A 89 11.88 19.62 -8.79
C ARG A 89 12.51 20.37 -7.62
N ARG A 90 11.98 20.19 -6.40
CA ARG A 90 12.52 20.80 -5.18
C ARG A 90 13.97 20.38 -4.92
N TRP A 91 14.29 19.11 -5.15
CA TRP A 91 15.61 18.55 -4.86
C TRP A 91 16.59 18.60 -6.04
N GLN A 92 16.16 18.98 -7.23
CA GLN A 92 16.96 18.90 -8.45
C GLN A 92 18.34 19.56 -8.32
N ASP A 93 18.41 20.73 -7.69
CA ASP A 93 19.65 21.49 -7.52
C ASP A 93 20.36 21.22 -6.18
N GLY A 94 19.63 20.70 -5.17
CA GLY A 94 20.15 20.48 -3.81
C GLY A 94 20.67 19.06 -3.58
N ASN A 95 19.93 18.05 -4.06
CA ASN A 95 20.27 16.65 -3.93
C ASN A 95 19.79 15.87 -5.18
N PRO A 96 20.59 15.81 -6.26
CA PRO A 96 20.21 15.17 -7.53
C PRO A 96 19.93 13.67 -7.42
N VAL A 97 20.54 12.99 -6.45
CA VAL A 97 20.28 11.57 -6.16
C VAL A 97 18.86 11.41 -5.65
N LEU A 98 18.48 12.22 -4.66
CA LEU A 98 17.12 12.25 -4.13
C LEU A 98 16.09 12.65 -5.19
N ALA A 99 16.40 13.65 -6.02
CA ALA A 99 15.55 14.02 -7.15
C ALA A 99 15.31 12.84 -8.11
N SER A 100 16.36 12.07 -8.41
CA SER A 100 16.25 10.87 -9.26
C SER A 100 15.36 9.80 -8.62
N ILE A 101 15.48 9.59 -7.30
CA ILE A 101 14.60 8.67 -6.56
C ILE A 101 13.14 9.12 -6.62
N MET A 102 12.87 10.42 -6.43
CA MET A 102 11.52 10.98 -6.55
C MET A 102 10.95 10.78 -7.96
N GLN A 103 11.74 11.01 -8.99
CA GLN A 103 11.31 10.78 -10.37
C GLN A 103 11.02 9.30 -10.67
N ALA A 104 11.82 8.38 -10.10
CA ALA A 104 11.57 6.95 -10.20
C ALA A 104 10.29 6.56 -9.46
N CYS A 105 10.03 7.13 -8.28
CA CYS A 105 8.80 6.92 -7.53
C CYS A 105 7.57 7.40 -8.30
N SER A 106 7.62 8.63 -8.84
CA SER A 106 6.58 9.19 -9.70
C SER A 106 6.29 8.29 -10.90
N THR A 107 7.33 7.79 -11.57
CA THR A 107 7.16 6.91 -12.73
C THR A 107 6.54 5.57 -12.35
N TRP A 108 7.04 4.94 -11.28
CA TRP A 108 6.52 3.67 -10.79
C TRP A 108 5.06 3.76 -10.33
N SER A 109 4.64 4.89 -9.73
CA SER A 109 3.27 5.09 -9.26
C SER A 109 2.21 4.92 -10.35
N ARG A 110 2.57 5.03 -11.63
CA ARG A 110 1.68 4.77 -12.77
C ARG A 110 1.33 3.29 -12.91
N TYR A 111 2.31 2.40 -12.67
CA TYR A 111 2.10 0.96 -12.69
C TYR A 111 1.27 0.53 -11.49
N TRP A 112 1.57 1.08 -10.32
CA TRP A 112 0.74 0.90 -9.13
C TRP A 112 -0.71 1.32 -9.41
N ASN A 113 -0.95 2.51 -9.98
CA ASN A 113 -2.30 2.98 -10.33
C ASN A 113 -3.04 2.04 -11.32
N GLU A 114 -2.31 1.44 -12.27
CA GLU A 114 -2.85 0.44 -13.19
C GLU A 114 -3.30 -0.82 -12.41
N GLU A 115 -2.43 -1.33 -11.54
CA GLU A 115 -2.69 -2.51 -10.70
C GLU A 115 -3.90 -2.28 -9.78
N GLU A 116 -3.95 -1.15 -9.06
CA GLU A 116 -5.09 -0.75 -8.21
C GLU A 116 -6.39 -0.63 -9.00
N SER A 117 -6.32 -0.07 -10.22
CA SER A 117 -7.50 0.01 -11.10
C SER A 117 -8.01 -1.38 -11.50
N PHE A 118 -7.12 -2.36 -11.66
CA PHE A 118 -7.50 -3.74 -11.94
C PHE A 118 -8.14 -4.38 -10.72
N HIS A 119 -7.61 -4.15 -9.51
CA HIS A 119 -8.18 -4.67 -8.26
C HIS A 119 -9.60 -4.13 -8.06
N GLU A 120 -9.76 -2.80 -8.06
CA GLU A 120 -11.05 -2.12 -7.90
C GLU A 120 -12.08 -2.61 -8.92
N THR A 121 -11.72 -2.57 -10.21
CA THR A 121 -12.66 -2.91 -11.29
C THR A 121 -13.03 -4.38 -11.26
N THR A 122 -12.08 -5.27 -10.99
CA THR A 122 -12.32 -6.73 -10.95
C THR A 122 -13.27 -7.09 -9.82
N LEU A 123 -13.02 -6.59 -8.60
CA LEU A 123 -13.82 -6.91 -7.42
C LEU A 123 -15.25 -6.32 -7.52
N ASN A 124 -15.37 -5.09 -8.01
CA ASN A 124 -16.68 -4.46 -8.22
C ASN A 124 -17.48 -5.12 -9.35
N ARG A 125 -16.81 -5.49 -10.46
CA ARG A 125 -17.47 -6.23 -11.54
C ARG A 125 -17.95 -7.59 -11.07
N LEU A 126 -17.13 -8.32 -10.32
CA LEU A 126 -17.51 -9.62 -9.77
C LEU A 126 -18.69 -9.49 -8.79
N SER A 127 -18.72 -8.43 -7.99
CA SER A 127 -19.86 -8.12 -7.11
C SER A 127 -21.16 -7.93 -7.91
N THR A 128 -21.11 -7.24 -9.05
CA THR A 128 -22.26 -7.12 -9.96
C THR A 128 -22.70 -8.48 -10.51
N LEU A 129 -21.76 -9.32 -10.96
CA LEU A 129 -22.06 -10.64 -11.52
C LEU A 129 -22.70 -11.58 -10.50
N LEU A 130 -22.36 -11.42 -9.22
CA LEU A 130 -22.94 -12.17 -8.11
C LEU A 130 -24.23 -11.56 -7.56
N SER A 131 -24.79 -10.54 -8.23
CA SER A 131 -26.00 -9.82 -7.84
C SER A 131 -25.94 -9.24 -6.42
N LEU A 132 -24.76 -8.77 -6.00
CA LEU A 132 -24.57 -8.07 -4.73
C LEU A 132 -24.96 -6.60 -4.88
N GLU A 133 -25.13 -5.90 -3.74
CA GLU A 133 -25.44 -4.47 -3.74
C GLU A 133 -24.37 -3.70 -4.53
N PRO A 134 -24.74 -2.96 -5.58
CA PRO A 134 -23.80 -2.18 -6.37
C PRO A 134 -23.22 -1.02 -5.55
N VAL A 135 -22.06 -0.52 -5.95
CA VAL A 135 -21.54 0.76 -5.44
C VAL A 135 -22.29 1.87 -6.16
N SER A 136 -22.87 2.83 -5.42
CA SER A 136 -23.56 3.97 -6.02
C SER A 136 -22.55 4.99 -6.56
N ASP A 137 -22.95 5.79 -7.55
CA ASP A 137 -22.10 6.85 -8.11
C ASP A 137 -21.63 7.83 -7.02
N GLU A 138 -22.52 8.19 -6.08
CA GLU A 138 -22.19 9.06 -4.95
C GLU A 138 -21.12 8.43 -4.05
N THR A 139 -21.21 7.12 -3.80
CA THR A 139 -20.21 6.38 -3.01
C THR A 139 -18.87 6.35 -3.73
N VAL A 140 -18.85 6.10 -5.04
CA VAL A 140 -17.61 6.13 -5.83
C VAL A 140 -16.97 7.52 -5.77
N ILE A 141 -17.75 8.58 -5.89
CA ILE A 141 -17.26 9.97 -5.85
C ILE A 141 -16.74 10.32 -4.45
N GLU A 142 -17.48 9.96 -3.41
CA GLU A 142 -17.13 10.29 -2.03
C GLU A 142 -15.87 9.58 -1.55
N PHE A 143 -15.71 8.29 -1.85
CA PHE A 143 -14.59 7.50 -1.35
C PHE A 143 -13.29 7.77 -2.12
N ARG A 144 -13.38 8.55 -3.21
CA ARG A 144 -12.22 9.05 -3.96
C ARG A 144 -11.65 10.37 -3.45
N LYS A 145 -12.00 10.74 -2.22
CA LYS A 145 -11.43 11.87 -1.48
C LYS A 145 -9.97 11.59 -1.06
N ILE A 146 -9.37 12.54 -0.36
CA ILE A 146 -7.94 12.81 -0.33
C ILE A 146 -7.34 12.43 1.02
N PHE A 147 -6.41 11.47 1.06
CA PHE A 147 -5.55 11.33 2.23
C PHE A 147 -4.61 12.55 2.35
N PRO A 148 -4.35 13.07 3.56
CA PRO A 148 -3.35 14.12 3.77
C PRO A 148 -1.98 13.75 3.18
N ASP A 149 -1.38 14.67 2.41
CA ASP A 149 -0.17 14.49 1.60
C ASP A 149 0.90 15.56 1.89
N ASP A 150 0.97 16.00 3.14
CA ASP A 150 1.77 17.13 3.60
C ASP A 150 3.28 16.88 3.69
N ASP A 151 3.71 15.61 3.61
CA ASP A 151 5.12 15.22 3.60
C ASP A 151 5.32 13.89 2.84
N MET A 152 6.37 13.81 2.02
CA MET A 152 6.64 12.64 1.18
C MET A 152 6.99 11.38 2.00
N LEU A 153 7.78 11.50 3.07
CA LEU A 153 8.12 10.34 3.90
C LEU A 153 6.86 9.81 4.61
N ARG A 154 6.07 10.70 5.21
CA ARG A 154 4.80 10.29 5.84
C ARG A 154 3.84 9.66 4.85
N THR A 155 3.75 10.20 3.64
CA THR A 155 2.92 9.63 2.56
C THR A 155 3.37 8.22 2.19
N LEU A 156 4.66 8.01 1.91
CA LEU A 156 5.18 6.67 1.57
C LEU A 156 5.02 5.67 2.71
N VAL A 157 5.21 6.08 3.96
CA VAL A 157 5.03 5.20 5.13
C VAL A 157 3.55 4.84 5.31
N LEU A 158 2.65 5.81 5.13
CA LEU A 158 1.22 5.57 5.18
C LEU A 158 0.79 4.56 4.13
N LEU A 159 1.25 4.73 2.89
CA LEU A 159 0.99 3.80 1.80
C LEU A 159 1.58 2.43 2.10
N ALA A 160 2.83 2.34 2.58
CA ALA A 160 3.43 1.07 2.99
C ALA A 160 2.58 0.31 4.04
N ILE A 161 2.05 1.01 5.04
CA ILE A 161 1.19 0.41 6.08
C ILE A 161 -0.18 0.02 5.52
N SER A 162 -0.74 0.81 4.60
CA SER A 162 -1.95 0.46 3.87
C SER A 162 -1.77 -0.85 3.09
N GLU A 163 -0.68 -0.97 2.32
CA GLU A 163 -0.34 -2.17 1.56
C GLU A 163 -0.03 -3.39 2.45
N ILE A 164 0.58 -3.19 3.62
CA ILE A 164 0.72 -4.26 4.64
C ILE A 164 -0.66 -4.79 5.04
N THR A 165 -1.59 -3.87 5.30
CA THR A 165 -2.94 -4.21 5.74
C THR A 165 -3.70 -4.94 4.63
N ALA A 166 -3.63 -4.45 3.40
CA ALA A 166 -4.22 -5.06 2.22
C ALA A 166 -3.62 -6.47 1.97
N THR A 167 -2.30 -6.59 1.98
CA THR A 167 -1.59 -7.88 1.84
C THR A 167 -2.11 -8.92 2.84
N VAL A 168 -2.23 -8.55 4.12
CA VAL A 168 -2.70 -9.46 5.17
C VAL A 168 -4.17 -9.82 4.97
N ASN A 169 -5.02 -8.84 4.67
CA ASN A 169 -6.45 -9.05 4.46
C ASN A 169 -6.71 -9.95 3.23
N TYR A 170 -6.08 -9.66 2.09
CA TYR A 170 -6.24 -10.45 0.87
C TYR A 170 -5.63 -11.86 0.98
N SER A 171 -4.50 -12.00 1.68
CA SER A 171 -3.93 -13.32 2.01
C SER A 171 -4.89 -14.14 2.85
N TRP A 172 -5.59 -13.51 3.80
CA TRP A 172 -6.60 -14.18 4.60
C TRP A 172 -7.82 -14.55 3.74
N CYS A 173 -8.37 -13.62 2.94
CA CYS A 173 -9.47 -13.90 2.01
C CYS A 173 -9.15 -15.10 1.11
N ALA A 174 -7.93 -15.16 0.56
CA ALA A 174 -7.44 -16.29 -0.22
C ALA A 174 -7.36 -17.61 0.58
N SER A 175 -7.07 -17.54 1.88
CA SER A 175 -6.95 -18.74 2.72
C SER A 175 -8.31 -19.38 3.03
N VAL A 176 -9.36 -18.55 3.14
CA VAL A 176 -10.71 -18.98 3.52
C VAL A 176 -11.66 -19.15 2.33
N ALA A 177 -11.36 -18.55 1.18
CA ALA A 177 -12.16 -18.67 -0.04
C ALA A 177 -12.33 -20.14 -0.45
N GLN A 178 -13.58 -20.53 -0.72
CA GLN A 178 -13.93 -21.89 -1.09
C GLN A 178 -13.84 -22.11 -2.61
N ASP A 179 -14.21 -21.11 -3.41
CA ASP A 179 -14.06 -21.19 -4.87
C ASP A 179 -12.57 -21.07 -5.28
N PRO A 180 -12.03 -22.02 -6.08
CA PRO A 180 -10.63 -21.98 -6.50
C PRO A 180 -10.25 -20.76 -7.34
N GLY A 181 -11.16 -20.26 -8.18
CA GLY A 181 -10.95 -19.07 -8.99
C GLY A 181 -10.86 -17.82 -8.12
N LEU A 182 -11.77 -17.67 -7.16
CA LEU A 182 -11.80 -16.56 -6.21
C LEU A 182 -10.57 -16.57 -5.31
N LYS A 183 -10.17 -17.76 -4.85
CA LYS A 183 -8.91 -17.97 -4.14
C LYS A 183 -7.70 -17.51 -4.96
N LYS A 184 -7.66 -17.84 -6.25
CA LYS A 184 -6.59 -17.41 -7.16
C LYS A 184 -6.58 -15.88 -7.31
N LEU A 185 -7.74 -15.26 -7.48
CA LEU A 185 -7.88 -13.80 -7.57
C LEU A 185 -7.32 -13.12 -6.30
N PHE A 186 -7.77 -13.52 -5.11
CA PHE A 186 -7.27 -12.93 -3.86
C PHE A 186 -5.78 -13.17 -3.65
N LYS A 187 -5.24 -14.33 -4.06
CA LYS A 187 -3.78 -14.57 -4.03
C LYS A 187 -3.02 -13.64 -4.96
N GLN A 188 -3.57 -13.36 -6.14
CA GLN A 188 -2.93 -12.45 -7.09
C GLN A 188 -2.89 -11.04 -6.53
N ILE A 189 -4.04 -10.54 -6.05
CA ILE A 189 -4.12 -9.21 -5.41
C ILE A 189 -3.15 -9.13 -4.23
N ALA A 190 -3.17 -10.09 -3.30
CA ALA A 190 -2.24 -10.11 -2.17
C ALA A 190 -0.75 -10.12 -2.59
N ALA A 191 -0.44 -10.71 -3.74
CA ALA A 191 0.92 -10.72 -4.27
C ALA A 191 1.32 -9.35 -4.84
N ASP A 192 0.37 -8.60 -5.41
CA ASP A 192 0.55 -7.23 -5.90
C ASP A 192 0.75 -6.28 -4.70
N GLU A 193 -0.11 -6.33 -3.68
CA GLU A 193 0.03 -5.49 -2.47
C GLU A 193 1.35 -5.73 -1.75
N SER A 194 1.79 -6.99 -1.67
CA SER A 194 3.07 -7.33 -1.06
C SER A 194 4.23 -6.68 -1.81
N GLN A 195 4.12 -6.55 -3.13
CA GLN A 195 5.09 -5.81 -3.94
C GLN A 195 4.95 -4.30 -3.75
N HIS A 196 3.73 -3.75 -3.73
CA HIS A 196 3.52 -2.32 -3.52
C HIS A 196 4.15 -1.87 -2.20
N MET A 197 3.86 -2.58 -1.11
CA MET A 197 4.51 -2.43 0.20
C MET A 197 6.04 -2.41 0.06
N THR A 198 6.59 -3.35 -0.69
CA THR A 198 8.04 -3.49 -0.89
C THR A 198 8.65 -2.25 -1.56
N TYR A 199 7.97 -1.68 -2.56
CA TYR A 199 8.38 -0.44 -3.22
C TYR A 199 8.25 0.77 -2.31
N PHE A 200 7.15 0.91 -1.57
CA PHE A 200 6.97 2.02 -0.64
C PHE A 200 8.03 2.03 0.46
N ILE A 201 8.35 0.86 1.03
CA ILE A 201 9.44 0.71 1.99
C ILE A 201 10.77 1.14 1.38
N SER A 202 11.07 0.70 0.15
CA SER A 202 12.29 1.07 -0.57
C SER A 202 12.44 2.57 -0.76
N PHE A 203 11.38 3.23 -1.25
CA PHE A 203 11.39 4.68 -1.45
C PHE A 203 11.51 5.42 -0.11
N ALA A 204 10.73 5.05 0.90
CA ALA A 204 10.77 5.68 2.22
C ALA A 204 12.15 5.53 2.87
N LYS A 205 12.76 4.33 2.76
CA LYS A 205 14.13 4.07 3.18
C LYS A 205 15.11 5.03 2.49
N ALA A 206 15.00 5.17 1.18
CA ALA A 206 15.90 6.03 0.42
C ALA A 206 15.80 7.50 0.84
N LEU A 207 14.62 7.97 1.25
CA LEU A 207 14.43 9.30 1.84
C LEU A 207 15.18 9.45 3.17
N VAL A 208 15.09 8.46 4.05
CA VAL A 208 15.79 8.49 5.34
C VAL A 208 17.31 8.38 5.13
N ASP A 209 17.76 7.48 4.26
CA ASP A 209 19.18 7.28 3.94
C ASP A 209 19.82 8.53 3.32
N SER A 210 19.03 9.37 2.62
CA SER A 210 19.49 10.67 2.11
C SER A 210 19.84 11.68 3.19
N LYS A 211 19.37 11.46 4.43
CA LYS A 211 19.45 12.37 5.59
C LYS A 211 18.66 13.68 5.46
N GLU A 212 17.93 13.87 4.36
CA GLU A 212 17.04 15.03 4.15
C GLU A 212 15.69 14.85 4.84
N TYR A 213 15.30 13.60 5.15
CA TYR A 213 14.07 13.28 5.87
C TYR A 213 14.38 12.64 7.22
N SER A 214 13.71 13.13 8.26
CA SER A 214 13.86 12.60 9.62
C SER A 214 13.06 11.32 9.81
N PRO A 215 13.64 10.27 10.43
CA PRO A 215 12.93 9.03 10.80
C PRO A 215 11.65 9.27 11.62
N LYS A 216 11.54 10.41 12.33
CA LYS A 216 10.36 10.76 13.13
C LYS A 216 9.06 10.71 12.34
N GLY A 217 9.10 11.03 11.04
CA GLY A 217 7.93 10.97 10.17
C GLY A 217 7.38 9.56 10.04
N ALA A 218 8.27 8.57 9.90
CA ALA A 218 7.87 7.17 9.80
C ALA A 218 7.26 6.65 11.13
N PHE A 219 7.87 7.00 12.25
CA PHE A 219 7.38 6.63 13.57
C PHE A 219 6.05 7.32 13.94
N ALA A 220 5.86 8.58 13.57
CA ALA A 220 4.60 9.30 13.79
C ALA A 220 3.43 8.61 13.08
N VAL A 221 3.61 8.24 11.82
CA VAL A 221 2.58 7.51 11.06
C VAL A 221 2.37 6.13 11.65
N ALA A 222 3.43 5.38 11.96
CA ALA A 222 3.26 4.06 12.56
C ALA A 222 2.51 4.12 13.91
N HIS A 223 2.81 5.09 14.77
CA HIS A 223 2.12 5.29 16.05
C HIS A 223 0.61 5.48 15.87
N LEU A 224 0.17 6.28 14.87
CA LEU A 224 -1.25 6.46 14.54
C LEU A 224 -1.97 5.13 14.28
N PHE A 225 -1.26 4.17 13.67
CA PHE A 225 -1.82 2.87 13.31
C PHE A 225 -1.77 1.85 14.44
N VAL A 226 -0.65 1.74 15.16
CA VAL A 226 -0.40 0.62 16.09
C VAL A 226 -0.81 0.89 17.54
N ARG A 227 -1.05 2.15 17.93
CA ARG A 227 -1.50 2.51 19.28
C ARG A 227 -2.83 1.83 19.63
N GLU A 228 -3.14 1.77 20.92
CA GLU A 228 -4.45 1.28 21.37
C GLU A 228 -5.57 2.09 20.70
N GLY A 229 -6.53 1.39 20.06
CA GLY A 229 -7.60 2.03 19.28
C GLY A 229 -7.14 2.75 18.01
N GLY A 230 -5.90 2.52 17.55
CA GLY A 230 -5.35 3.06 16.31
C GLY A 230 -5.95 2.46 15.03
N GLU A 231 -5.54 2.96 13.86
CA GLU A 231 -6.12 2.59 12.56
C GLU A 231 -6.15 1.08 12.26
N LEU A 232 -5.21 0.29 12.80
CA LEU A 232 -5.19 -1.15 12.55
C LEU A 232 -6.44 -1.89 13.04
N TYR A 233 -7.14 -1.32 14.01
CA TYR A 233 -8.34 -1.91 14.60
C TYR A 233 -9.59 -1.66 13.73
N GLY A 234 -9.54 -0.76 12.74
CA GLY A 234 -10.62 -0.50 11.79
C GLY A 234 -11.99 -0.28 12.48
N SER A 235 -13.01 -1.02 12.03
CA SER A 235 -14.37 -0.99 12.60
C SER A 235 -14.47 -1.47 14.05
N ASN A 236 -13.45 -2.11 14.63
CA ASN A 236 -13.45 -2.57 16.02
C ASN A 236 -13.01 -1.48 17.01
N ARG A 237 -12.66 -0.29 16.53
CA ARG A 237 -12.29 0.84 17.40
C ARG A 237 -13.49 1.32 18.23
N GLN A 238 -13.22 1.68 19.49
CA GLN A 238 -14.22 2.29 20.37
C GLN A 238 -14.75 3.62 19.80
N HIS A 239 -13.89 4.36 19.10
CA HIS A 239 -14.23 5.63 18.47
C HIS A 239 -13.64 5.67 17.05
N LEU A 240 -14.52 5.79 16.05
CA LEU A 240 -14.14 6.05 14.67
C LEU A 240 -13.91 7.56 14.51
N GLU A 241 -12.75 7.94 13.98
CA GLU A 241 -12.43 9.33 13.69
C GLU A 241 -13.27 9.80 12.49
N GLN A 242 -14.02 10.89 12.64
CA GLN A 242 -14.63 11.55 11.49
C GLN A 242 -13.60 12.43 10.81
N ARG A 243 -13.44 12.24 9.49
CA ARG A 243 -12.44 12.93 8.68
C ARG A 243 -13.14 13.62 7.52
N ASP A 244 -12.94 14.93 7.41
CA ASP A 244 -13.49 15.70 6.29
C ASP A 244 -12.76 15.41 4.97
N SER A 245 -11.50 14.99 5.07
CA SER A 245 -10.60 14.87 3.92
C SER A 245 -10.65 13.51 3.22
N HIS A 246 -10.97 12.41 3.91
CA HIS A 246 -11.06 11.07 3.31
C HIS A 246 -11.97 10.15 4.11
N VAL A 247 -12.44 9.08 3.47
CA VAL A 247 -13.19 8.00 4.12
C VAL A 247 -12.40 6.71 3.98
N ASN A 248 -12.15 6.02 5.10
CA ASN A 248 -11.54 4.69 5.10
C ASN A 248 -12.65 3.63 5.16
N TRP A 249 -12.82 2.84 4.09
CA TRP A 249 -13.88 1.81 4.05
C TRP A 249 -13.73 0.75 5.13
N TRP A 250 -12.51 0.45 5.58
CA TRP A 250 -12.26 -0.54 6.63
C TRP A 250 -12.85 -0.15 7.99
N ASP A 251 -13.21 1.12 8.17
CA ASP A 251 -13.96 1.62 9.33
C ASP A 251 -15.48 1.42 9.18
N SER A 252 -15.96 1.18 7.96
CA SER A 252 -17.37 1.16 7.56
C SER A 252 -17.81 -0.19 7.01
N ILE A 253 -17.13 -1.28 7.41
CA ILE A 253 -17.41 -2.64 6.94
C ILE A 253 -18.89 -2.94 7.13
N LYS A 254 -19.57 -3.27 6.03
CA LYS A 254 -20.97 -3.70 6.07
C LYS A 254 -21.03 -5.21 5.89
N TYR A 255 -22.07 -5.82 6.47
CA TYR A 255 -22.22 -7.27 6.64
C TYR A 255 -21.19 -7.83 7.62
N GLU A 256 -21.50 -8.97 8.27
CA GLU A 256 -20.56 -9.68 9.17
C GLU A 256 -19.41 -10.28 8.34
N MET A 257 -18.55 -9.43 7.78
CA MET A 257 -17.24 -9.86 7.34
C MET A 257 -16.47 -10.24 8.60
N VAL A 258 -15.98 -11.47 8.63
CA VAL A 258 -15.04 -11.85 9.67
C VAL A 258 -13.73 -11.20 9.30
N LEU A 259 -13.46 -9.99 9.82
CA LEU A 259 -12.13 -9.43 9.70
C LEU A 259 -11.15 -10.42 10.32
N PRO A 260 -10.04 -10.76 9.65
CA PRO A 260 -8.96 -11.43 10.35
C PRO A 260 -8.50 -10.51 11.48
N ASP A 261 -8.65 -10.97 12.72
CA ASP A 261 -7.99 -10.38 13.90
C ASP A 261 -6.49 -10.72 13.88
N ASN A 262 -5.85 -10.44 12.74
CA ASN A 262 -4.43 -10.64 12.49
C ASN A 262 -3.66 -9.36 12.82
N ILE A 263 -4.07 -8.66 13.88
CA ILE A 263 -3.46 -7.41 14.32
C ILE A 263 -1.98 -7.65 14.63
N GLU A 264 -1.66 -8.74 15.32
CA GLU A 264 -0.28 -9.13 15.63
C GLU A 264 0.58 -9.26 14.36
N ARG A 265 0.04 -9.89 13.31
CA ARG A 265 0.74 -10.04 12.03
C ARG A 265 0.94 -8.70 11.34
N LYS A 266 -0.07 -7.83 11.34
CA LYS A 266 0.02 -6.47 10.76
C LYS A 266 1.07 -5.65 11.52
N GLN A 267 1.01 -5.64 12.85
CA GLN A 267 1.99 -4.96 13.71
C GLN A 267 3.41 -5.48 13.46
N SER A 268 3.62 -6.80 13.41
CA SER A 268 4.92 -7.40 13.13
C SER A 268 5.50 -6.93 11.78
N LEU A 269 4.67 -6.86 10.74
CA LEU A 269 5.09 -6.34 9.43
C LEU A 269 5.39 -4.85 9.46
N ILE A 270 4.61 -4.04 10.20
CA ILE A 270 4.89 -2.61 10.39
C ILE A 270 6.21 -2.39 11.12
N PHE A 271 6.49 -3.16 12.18
CA PHE A 271 7.76 -3.07 12.91
C PHE A 271 8.94 -3.47 12.01
N SER A 272 8.76 -4.49 11.18
CA SER A 272 9.74 -4.87 10.16
C SER A 272 9.96 -3.76 9.14
N ALA A 273 8.89 -3.10 8.68
CA ALA A 273 8.96 -1.98 7.75
C ALA A 273 9.68 -0.78 8.38
N LEU A 274 9.37 -0.42 9.63
CA LEU A 274 10.06 0.64 10.37
C LEU A 274 11.56 0.37 10.48
N ARG A 275 11.95 -0.86 10.82
CA ARG A 275 13.36 -1.26 10.88
C ARG A 275 14.03 -1.14 9.51
N GLN A 276 13.37 -1.55 8.44
CA GLN A 276 13.93 -1.44 7.08
C GLN A 276 14.10 0.03 6.66
N ILE A 277 13.09 0.87 6.92
CA ILE A 277 13.09 2.28 6.55
C ILE A 277 14.11 3.08 7.36
N THR A 278 14.17 2.86 8.67
CA THR A 278 14.88 3.75 9.61
C THR A 278 16.16 3.15 10.19
N GLY A 279 16.35 1.83 10.09
CA GLY A 279 17.39 1.10 10.81
C GLY A 279 17.11 0.88 12.30
N ILE A 280 16.02 1.44 12.84
CA ILE A 280 15.67 1.36 14.27
C ILE A 280 14.75 0.17 14.52
N GLN A 281 15.14 -0.70 15.45
CA GLN A 281 14.36 -1.87 15.83
C GLN A 281 13.34 -1.50 16.90
N VAL A 282 12.09 -1.93 16.69
CA VAL A 282 11.00 -1.89 17.68
C VAL A 282 10.21 -3.19 17.60
N ASN A 283 9.56 -3.59 18.70
CA ASN A 283 8.85 -4.85 18.82
C ASN A 283 7.45 -4.70 19.44
N SER A 284 7.05 -3.47 19.81
CA SER A 284 5.74 -3.20 20.41
C SER A 284 5.23 -1.80 20.05
N ALA A 285 3.92 -1.58 20.20
CA ALA A 285 3.31 -0.27 20.02
C ALA A 285 3.87 0.78 21.00
N ALA A 286 4.18 0.37 22.24
CA ALA A 286 4.81 1.24 23.23
C ALA A 286 6.23 1.65 22.82
N GLU A 287 7.03 0.72 22.26
CA GLU A 287 8.36 1.04 21.73
C GLU A 287 8.28 2.00 20.52
N VAL A 288 7.25 1.87 19.67
CA VAL A 288 7.00 2.82 18.57
C VAL A 288 6.73 4.21 19.11
N GLU A 289 5.87 4.34 20.12
CA GLU A 289 5.56 5.63 20.75
C GLU A 289 6.78 6.23 21.44
N GLN A 290 7.48 5.45 22.26
CA GLN A 290 8.69 5.92 22.95
C GLN A 290 9.74 6.40 21.96
N THR A 291 10.04 5.62 20.93
CA THR A 291 11.02 5.99 19.89
C THR A 291 10.58 7.26 19.17
N TRP A 292 9.27 7.41 18.89
CA TRP A 292 8.73 8.63 18.30
C TRP A 292 8.96 9.85 19.19
N LEU A 293 8.65 9.75 20.49
CA LEU A 293 8.83 10.82 21.48
C LEU A 293 10.31 11.23 21.60
N GLU A 294 11.22 10.26 21.65
CA GLU A 294 12.67 10.51 21.67
C GLU A 294 13.13 11.26 20.41
N LEU A 295 12.62 10.88 19.23
CA LEU A 295 12.97 11.52 17.95
C LEU A 295 12.39 12.94 17.79
N VAL A 296 11.33 13.29 18.52
CA VAL A 296 10.81 14.68 18.57
C VAL A 296 11.47 15.52 19.67
N GLY A 297 12.24 14.89 20.58
CA GLY A 297 12.93 15.56 21.69
C GLY A 297 12.06 15.73 22.93
N CYS A 298 11.11 14.81 23.16
CA CYS A 298 10.27 14.74 24.36
C CYS A 298 10.76 13.67 25.35
#